data_AF-A0A2J6X5T1-F1
#
_entry.id   AF-A0A2J6X5T1-F1
#
_cell.length_a   1.000
_cell.length_b   1.000
_cell.length_c   1.000
_cell.angle_alpha   90.00
_cell.angle_beta   90.00
_cell.angle_gamma   90.00
#
_symmetry.space_group_name_H-M   'P 1'
#
loop_
_entity.id
_entity.type
_entity.pdbx_description
1 polymer ?
#
loop_
_entity_poly.entity_id
_entity_poly.type
_entity_poly.pdbx_seq_one_letter_code
_entity_poly.pdbx_strand_id
1 'polypeptide(L)'
;MSKSRRGITRRHIIAGLFTLLGLLMLFNYLPPALAGDDVVSRIALAVPQPIINFPTAWSLSVIGLIATVAGVLGLSNLVSRWTDSLLWIGAVLLFPAILIWAAAGKQTNATVMLSESLRLGTPLALGALAGIWAERSGVINIAIEGMMLMGAAFGFAIFIFTGNIWLGVVGAVIIGGMMALLHGVLSISFRTDQIISGTVVNILAIGITGYLRRQYIVVEGGGRVTLPSLSAMIP
;
A
#
# COMPACT_ATOMS: atom_id res chain seq x y z
N MET A 1 43.80 12.69 -24.27
CA MET A 1 42.72 13.29 -23.45
C MET A 1 41.52 12.34 -23.42
N SER A 2 41.35 11.59 -22.33
CA SER A 2 40.23 10.68 -22.12
C SER A 2 38.96 11.48 -21.80
N LYS A 3 38.00 11.54 -22.74
CA LYS A 3 36.64 12.02 -22.48
C LYS A 3 35.98 11.00 -21.55
N SER A 4 36.03 11.24 -20.24
CA SER A 4 35.18 10.56 -19.28
C SER A 4 33.72 10.79 -19.68
N ARG A 5 33.09 9.80 -20.33
CA ARG A 5 31.65 9.79 -20.54
C ARG A 5 31.01 9.83 -19.16
N ARG A 6 30.48 11.00 -18.74
CA ARG A 6 29.67 11.08 -17.53
C ARG A 6 28.42 10.22 -17.80
N GLY A 7 28.42 9.00 -17.29
CA GLY A 7 27.29 8.09 -17.40
C GLY A 7 26.07 8.69 -16.70
N ILE A 8 24.88 8.24 -17.12
CA ILE A 8 23.62 8.58 -16.46
C ILE A 8 23.72 8.09 -15.00
N THR A 9 23.68 9.00 -14.05
CA THR A 9 23.68 8.65 -12.62
C THR A 9 22.26 8.43 -12.12
N ARG A 10 22.08 7.69 -11.01
CA ARG A 10 20.77 7.48 -10.36
C ARG A 10 20.03 8.80 -10.13
N ARG A 11 20.75 9.86 -9.80
CA ARG A 11 20.21 11.22 -9.64
C ARG A 11 19.58 11.76 -10.93
N HIS A 12 20.19 11.57 -12.10
CA HIS A 12 19.62 12.03 -13.37
C HIS A 12 18.34 11.27 -13.72
N ILE A 13 18.26 9.97 -13.37
CA ILE A 13 17.05 9.16 -13.57
C ILE A 13 15.91 9.70 -12.71
N ILE A 14 16.17 9.92 -11.41
CA ILE A 14 15.20 10.46 -10.47
C ILE A 14 14.76 11.86 -10.91
N ALA A 15 15.71 12.75 -11.22
CA ALA A 15 15.45 14.09 -11.71
C ALA A 15 14.60 14.12 -12.99
N GLY A 16 14.87 13.21 -13.93
CA GLY A 16 14.06 13.03 -15.14
C GLY A 16 12.62 12.65 -14.82
N LEU A 17 12.41 11.70 -13.90
CA LEU A 17 11.08 11.31 -13.44
C LEU A 17 10.31 12.48 -12.82
N PHE A 18 10.95 13.24 -11.91
CA PHE A 18 10.32 14.41 -11.28
C PHE A 18 9.98 15.51 -12.28
N THR A 19 10.84 15.73 -13.27
CA THR A 19 10.58 16.68 -14.36
C THR A 19 9.35 16.25 -15.16
N LEU A 20 9.28 14.97 -15.54
CA LEU A 20 8.17 14.42 -16.31
C LEU A 20 6.86 14.49 -15.53
N LEU A 21 6.85 14.05 -14.27
CA LEU A 21 5.67 14.09 -13.40
C LEU A 21 5.21 15.52 -13.17
N GLY A 22 6.12 16.45 -12.87
CA GLY A 22 5.79 17.85 -12.67
C GLY A 22 5.19 18.50 -13.93
N LEU A 23 5.77 18.22 -15.11
CA LEU A 23 5.24 18.71 -16.38
C LEU A 23 3.85 18.12 -16.69
N LEU A 24 3.63 16.83 -16.40
CA LEU A 24 2.32 16.19 -16.56
C LEU A 24 1.28 16.85 -15.65
N MET A 25 1.63 17.14 -14.40
CA MET A 25 0.74 17.83 -13.48
C MET A 25 0.42 19.25 -13.97
N LEU A 26 1.43 20.01 -14.39
CA LEU A 26 1.23 21.36 -14.93
C LEU A 26 0.34 21.33 -16.18
N PHE A 27 0.60 20.41 -17.11
CA PHE A 27 -0.19 20.29 -18.33
C PHE A 27 -1.67 20.01 -18.05
N ASN A 28 -1.97 19.15 -17.08
CA ASN A 28 -3.35 18.77 -16.77
C ASN A 28 -4.07 19.76 -15.83
N TYR A 29 -3.37 20.42 -14.90
CA TYR A 29 -4.00 21.19 -13.83
C TYR A 29 -3.80 22.71 -13.92
N LEU A 30 -2.81 23.19 -14.68
CA LEU A 30 -2.62 24.63 -14.86
C LEU A 30 -3.72 25.27 -15.72
N PRO A 31 -4.17 24.67 -16.85
CA PRO A 31 -5.26 25.25 -17.64
C PRO A 31 -6.58 25.35 -16.86
N PRO A 32 -7.05 24.31 -16.13
CA PRO A 32 -8.22 24.44 -15.24
C PRO A 32 -8.03 25.45 -14.11
N ALA A 33 -6.83 25.57 -13.54
CA ALA A 33 -6.55 26.56 -12.49
C ALA A 33 -6.69 28.00 -12.98
N LEU A 34 -6.22 28.29 -14.19
CA LEU A 34 -6.33 29.60 -14.83
C LEU A 34 -7.74 29.89 -15.34
N ALA A 35 -8.50 28.85 -15.70
CA ALA A 35 -9.90 28.96 -16.12
C ALA A 35 -10.88 29.19 -14.95
N GLY A 36 -10.39 29.17 -13.70
CA GLY A 36 -11.22 29.41 -12.52
C GLY A 36 -12.06 28.19 -12.10
N ASP A 37 -11.56 26.97 -12.32
CA ASP A 37 -12.27 25.75 -11.95
C ASP A 37 -12.52 25.63 -10.43
N ASP A 38 -13.77 25.35 -10.05
CA ASP A 38 -14.25 25.32 -8.65
C ASP A 38 -14.07 23.95 -7.98
N VAL A 39 -13.32 23.02 -8.59
CA VAL A 39 -13.07 21.69 -8.02
C VAL A 39 -12.19 21.82 -6.78
N VAL A 40 -12.80 21.61 -5.61
CA VAL A 40 -12.14 21.67 -4.30
C VAL A 40 -11.97 20.27 -3.71
N SER A 41 -10.74 19.93 -3.30
CA SER A 41 -10.46 18.76 -2.47
C SER A 41 -10.69 19.12 -1.01
N ARG A 42 -11.58 18.37 -0.35
CA ARG A 42 -12.01 18.66 1.03
C ARG A 42 -11.45 17.60 1.98
N ILE A 43 -10.61 18.02 2.91
CA ILE A 43 -10.03 17.13 3.93
C ILE A 43 -10.70 17.43 5.27
N ALA A 44 -11.50 16.49 5.78
CA ALA A 44 -12.12 16.58 7.10
C ALA A 44 -11.25 15.93 8.18
N LEU A 45 -11.05 16.62 9.30
CA LEU A 45 -10.25 16.12 10.44
C LEU A 45 -11.08 15.49 11.56
N ALA A 46 -12.39 15.74 11.63
CA ALA A 46 -13.27 15.14 12.62
C ALA A 46 -14.72 15.04 12.11
N VAL A 47 -15.50 14.11 12.67
CA VAL A 47 -16.96 14.10 12.54
C VAL A 47 -17.52 14.74 13.82
N PRO A 48 -18.16 15.93 13.80
CA PRO A 48 -18.40 16.85 12.69
C PRO A 48 -17.53 18.13 12.79
N GLN A 49 -16.54 18.24 11.90
CA GLN A 49 -15.78 19.46 11.51
C GLN A 49 -14.60 19.86 12.43
N PRO A 50 -13.39 20.09 11.87
CA PRO A 50 -13.12 21.02 10.76
C PRO A 50 -12.82 20.37 9.38
N ILE A 51 -13.26 21.03 8.28
CA ILE A 51 -12.88 20.75 6.89
C ILE A 51 -11.87 21.79 6.42
N ILE A 52 -10.77 21.33 5.83
CA ILE A 52 -9.80 22.15 5.11
C ILE A 52 -10.07 22.00 3.62
N ASN A 53 -10.30 23.13 2.95
CA ASN A 53 -10.60 23.21 1.53
C ASN A 53 -9.32 23.56 0.77
N PHE A 54 -8.94 22.70 -0.18
CA PHE A 54 -7.83 22.95 -1.08
C PHE A 54 -8.35 23.08 -2.51
N PRO A 55 -8.16 24.23 -3.18
CA PRO A 55 -8.41 24.33 -4.61
C PRO A 55 -7.52 23.32 -5.34
N THR A 56 -8.14 22.32 -5.98
CA THR A 56 -7.44 21.13 -6.50
C THR A 56 -6.45 21.52 -7.59
N ALA A 57 -6.91 22.32 -8.55
CA ALA A 57 -6.13 22.72 -9.72
C ALA A 57 -4.90 23.56 -9.33
N TRP A 58 -5.07 24.53 -8.42
CA TRP A 58 -3.95 25.33 -7.91
C TRP A 58 -2.96 24.50 -7.10
N SER A 59 -3.45 23.65 -6.20
CA SER A 59 -2.57 22.85 -5.33
C SER A 59 -1.72 21.87 -6.15
N LEU A 60 -2.31 21.19 -7.14
CA LEU A 60 -1.57 20.28 -8.02
C LEU A 60 -0.63 21.03 -8.99
N SER A 61 -1.01 22.23 -9.44
CA SER A 61 -0.13 23.07 -10.28
C SER A 61 1.09 23.57 -9.51
N VAL A 62 0.93 24.00 -8.25
CA VAL A 62 2.05 24.43 -7.40
C VAL A 62 2.99 23.28 -7.10
N ILE A 63 2.46 22.10 -6.74
CA ILE A 63 3.30 20.91 -6.52
C ILE A 63 3.99 20.48 -7.82
N GLY A 64 3.28 20.52 -8.95
CA GLY A 64 3.83 20.26 -10.28
C GLY A 64 4.99 21.20 -10.63
N LEU A 65 4.84 22.50 -10.34
CA LEU A 65 5.90 23.49 -10.54
C LEU A 65 7.13 23.18 -9.69
N ILE A 66 6.95 22.89 -8.40
CA ILE A 66 8.06 22.52 -7.51
C ILE A 66 8.77 21.25 -8.00
N ALA A 67 8.02 20.24 -8.43
CA ALA A 67 8.56 19.00 -8.97
C ALA A 67 9.33 19.23 -10.29
N THR A 68 8.82 20.06 -11.20
CA THR A 68 9.52 20.42 -12.44
C THR A 68 10.79 21.21 -12.16
N VAL A 69 10.76 22.21 -11.28
CA VAL A 69 11.95 23.00 -10.91
C VAL A 69 13.01 22.11 -10.24
N ALA A 70 12.61 21.27 -9.29
CA ALA A 70 13.50 20.32 -8.63
C ALA A 70 14.10 19.32 -9.64
N GLY A 71 13.29 18.81 -10.57
CA GLY A 71 13.73 17.89 -11.62
C GLY A 71 14.70 18.53 -12.62
N VAL A 72 14.42 19.74 -13.10
CA VAL A 72 15.29 20.46 -14.05
C VAL A 72 16.62 20.83 -13.39
N LEU A 73 16.59 21.33 -12.16
CA LEU A 73 17.81 21.56 -11.36
C LEU A 73 18.55 20.25 -11.06
N GLY A 74 17.81 19.15 -10.92
CA GLY A 74 18.24 17.75 -10.88
C GLY A 74 19.12 17.32 -12.05
N LEU A 75 18.67 17.66 -13.25
CA LEU A 75 19.31 17.35 -14.53
C LEU A 75 20.48 18.29 -14.83
N SER A 76 20.41 19.54 -14.35
CA SER A 76 21.50 20.49 -14.47
C SER A 76 22.57 20.23 -13.39
N ASN A 77 23.85 20.20 -13.77
CA ASN A 77 24.93 20.11 -12.78
C ASN A 77 25.25 21.48 -12.11
N LEU A 78 24.40 22.50 -12.27
CA LEU A 78 24.68 23.88 -11.87
C LEU A 78 24.65 24.10 -10.35
N VAL A 79 23.80 23.40 -9.60
CA VAL A 79 23.56 23.70 -8.17
C VAL A 79 23.54 22.42 -7.32
N SER A 80 24.62 21.64 -7.34
CA SER A 80 24.65 20.30 -6.71
C SER A 80 24.32 20.26 -5.20
N ARG A 81 24.51 21.35 -4.45
CA ARG A 81 24.34 21.35 -2.98
C ARG A 81 22.88 21.35 -2.52
N TRP A 82 21.97 21.94 -3.30
CA TRP A 82 20.55 22.08 -2.92
C TRP A 82 19.63 21.14 -3.69
N THR A 83 20.11 20.58 -4.80
CA THR A 83 19.31 19.70 -5.65
C THR A 83 18.81 18.47 -4.93
N ASP A 84 19.65 17.83 -4.12
CA ASP A 84 19.26 16.59 -3.44
C ASP A 84 18.14 16.88 -2.41
N SER A 85 18.27 17.98 -1.66
CA SER A 85 17.21 18.45 -0.75
C SER A 85 15.91 18.80 -1.49
N LEU A 86 16.00 19.46 -2.66
CA LEU A 86 14.84 19.80 -3.49
C LEU A 86 14.13 18.56 -4.05
N LEU A 87 14.88 17.53 -4.45
CA LEU A 87 14.31 16.25 -4.89
C LEU A 87 13.63 15.51 -3.75
N TRP A 88 14.19 15.54 -2.54
CA TRP A 88 13.52 15.01 -1.35
C TRP A 88 12.24 15.77 -1.00
N ILE A 89 12.24 17.10 -1.08
CA ILE A 89 11.04 17.92 -0.88
C ILE A 89 9.99 17.57 -1.93
N GLY A 90 10.37 17.48 -3.21
CA GLY A 90 9.48 17.06 -4.28
C GLY A 90 8.89 15.66 -4.04
N ALA A 91 9.71 14.71 -3.57
CA ALA A 91 9.26 13.36 -3.24
C ALA A 91 8.25 13.34 -2.10
N VAL A 92 8.49 14.13 -1.05
CA VAL A 92 7.54 14.29 0.06
C VAL A 92 6.24 14.92 -0.42
N LEU A 93 6.29 15.88 -1.36
CA LEU A 93 5.10 16.53 -1.93
C LEU A 93 4.30 15.65 -2.90
N LEU A 94 4.87 14.55 -3.43
CA LEU A 94 4.10 13.60 -4.23
C LEU A 94 2.98 12.92 -3.43
N PHE A 95 3.21 12.68 -2.14
CA PHE A 95 2.20 12.07 -1.27
C PHE A 95 0.93 12.95 -1.15
N PRO A 96 0.99 14.23 -0.73
CA PRO A 96 -0.17 15.10 -0.72
C PRO A 96 -0.72 15.38 -2.13
N ALA A 97 0.10 15.38 -3.18
CA ALA A 97 -0.40 15.50 -4.55
C ALA A 97 -1.33 14.35 -4.94
N ILE A 98 -0.95 13.11 -4.63
CA ILE A 98 -1.79 11.93 -4.89
C ILE A 98 -3.09 12.01 -4.07
N LEU A 99 -3.01 12.46 -2.81
CA LEU A 99 -4.19 12.62 -1.96
C LEU A 99 -5.15 13.69 -2.47
N ILE A 100 -4.63 14.86 -2.87
CA ILE A 100 -5.43 15.96 -3.42
C ILE A 100 -6.09 15.52 -4.72
N TRP A 101 -5.35 14.82 -5.58
CA TRP A 101 -5.86 14.26 -6.83
C TRP A 101 -6.95 13.22 -6.59
N ALA A 102 -6.73 12.26 -5.70
CA ALA A 102 -7.70 11.22 -5.38
C ALA A 102 -8.97 11.78 -4.71
N ALA A 103 -8.83 12.88 -3.98
CA ALA A 103 -9.92 13.60 -3.32
C ALA A 103 -10.60 14.67 -4.20
N ALA A 104 -10.18 14.83 -5.46
CA ALA A 104 -10.72 15.86 -6.36
C ALA A 104 -12.25 15.73 -6.48
N GLY A 105 -12.96 16.80 -6.15
CA GLY A 105 -14.43 16.84 -6.17
C GLY A 105 -15.13 15.97 -5.12
N LYS A 106 -14.37 15.42 -4.16
CA LYS A 106 -14.87 14.55 -3.08
C LYS A 106 -14.41 15.07 -1.72
N GLN A 107 -15.06 14.58 -0.67
CA GLN A 107 -14.63 14.81 0.70
C GLN A 107 -13.92 13.56 1.23
N THR A 108 -12.67 13.70 1.64
CA THR A 108 -11.90 12.67 2.33
C THR A 108 -11.85 12.98 3.82
N ASN A 109 -11.99 11.96 4.66
CA ASN A 109 -11.92 12.11 6.11
C ASN A 109 -10.59 11.53 6.60
N ALA A 110 -9.67 12.39 7.01
CA ALA A 110 -8.33 12.01 7.45
C ALA A 110 -8.37 11.10 8.69
N THR A 111 -9.33 11.31 9.59
CA THR A 111 -9.49 10.49 10.80
C THR A 111 -9.97 9.09 10.46
N VAL A 112 -10.93 8.97 9.54
CA VAL A 112 -11.34 7.65 9.02
C VAL A 112 -10.15 6.99 8.32
N MET A 113 -9.47 7.69 7.41
CA MET A 113 -8.29 7.16 6.71
C MET A 113 -7.20 6.68 7.65
N LEU A 114 -6.92 7.40 8.73
CA LEU A 114 -5.96 7.01 9.74
C LEU A 114 -6.43 5.75 10.49
N SER A 115 -7.70 5.70 10.92
CA SER A 115 -8.26 4.53 11.59
C SER A 115 -8.26 3.28 10.70
N GLU A 116 -8.55 3.44 9.41
CA GLU A 116 -8.51 2.39 8.39
C GLU A 116 -7.07 1.91 8.16
N SER A 117 -6.12 2.85 8.10
CA SER A 117 -4.70 2.56 7.92
C SER A 117 -4.15 1.77 9.10
N LEU A 118 -4.52 2.12 10.34
CA LEU A 118 -4.15 1.35 11.52
C LEU A 118 -4.80 -0.04 11.50
N ARG A 119 -6.10 -0.13 11.16
CA ARG A 119 -6.81 -1.42 11.14
C ARG A 119 -6.22 -2.39 10.12
N LEU A 120 -5.91 -1.93 8.91
CA LEU A 120 -5.32 -2.75 7.85
C LEU A 120 -3.81 -2.95 8.03
N GLY A 121 -3.11 -1.98 8.62
CA GLY A 121 -1.67 -2.04 8.87
C GLY A 121 -1.29 -2.96 10.04
N THR A 122 -2.14 -3.08 11.07
CA THR A 122 -1.89 -3.94 12.23
C THR A 122 -1.55 -5.40 11.85
N PRO A 123 -2.37 -6.12 11.04
CA PRO A 123 -2.03 -7.48 10.65
C PRO A 123 -0.76 -7.56 9.79
N LEU A 124 -0.47 -6.55 8.96
CA LEU A 124 0.77 -6.49 8.18
C LEU A 124 1.99 -6.29 9.08
N ALA A 125 1.89 -5.48 10.15
CA ALA A 125 2.95 -5.30 11.12
C ALA A 125 3.22 -6.60 11.91
N LEU A 126 2.17 -7.32 12.31
CA LEU A 126 2.30 -8.65 12.92
C LEU A 126 2.95 -9.66 11.96
N GLY A 127 2.60 -9.60 10.67
CA GLY A 127 3.27 -10.36 9.63
C GLY A 127 4.76 -10.02 9.53
N ALA A 128 5.10 -8.74 9.42
CA ALA A 128 6.49 -8.29 9.35
C ALA A 128 7.32 -8.77 10.56
N LEU A 129 6.74 -8.74 11.77
CA LEU A 129 7.36 -9.32 12.95
C LEU A 129 7.63 -10.82 12.74
N ALA A 130 6.64 -11.62 12.32
CA ALA A 130 6.85 -13.04 12.03
C ALA A 130 7.94 -13.29 10.98
N GLY A 131 8.09 -12.41 9.98
CA GLY A 131 9.19 -12.42 9.02
C GLY A 131 10.57 -12.26 9.67
N ILE A 132 10.72 -11.30 10.58
CA ILE A 132 11.97 -11.08 11.34
C ILE A 132 12.34 -12.33 12.17
N TRP A 133 11.34 -13.02 12.74
CA TRP A 133 11.56 -14.26 13.47
C TRP A 133 12.02 -15.40 12.54
N ALA A 134 11.45 -15.51 11.33
CA ALA A 134 11.85 -16.50 10.34
C ALA A 134 13.28 -16.26 9.82
N GLU A 135 13.69 -15.00 9.62
CA GLU A 135 15.06 -14.69 9.21
C GLU A 135 16.10 -15.18 10.21
N ARG A 136 15.78 -15.21 11.51
CA ARG A 136 16.67 -15.76 12.55
C ARG A 136 16.89 -17.27 12.42
N SER A 137 15.96 -18.02 11.82
CA SER A 137 16.15 -19.44 11.50
C SER A 137 16.80 -19.67 10.14
N GLY A 138 17.22 -18.60 9.44
CA GLY A 138 17.86 -18.67 8.13
C GLY A 138 16.88 -18.82 6.96
N VAL A 139 15.57 -18.58 7.18
CA VAL A 139 14.54 -18.69 6.15
C VAL A 139 13.84 -17.34 5.96
N ILE A 140 14.00 -16.74 4.78
CA ILE A 140 13.32 -15.51 4.39
C ILE A 140 11.88 -15.85 4.01
N ASN A 141 10.92 -15.38 4.81
CA ASN A 141 9.51 -15.72 4.64
C ASN A 141 8.79 -14.82 3.61
N ILE A 142 9.04 -15.07 2.32
CA ILE A 142 8.37 -14.36 1.20
C ILE A 142 6.90 -14.81 1.05
N ALA A 143 6.54 -15.97 1.60
CA ALA A 143 5.19 -16.58 1.53
C ALA A 143 4.15 -15.96 2.49
N ILE A 144 4.52 -14.93 3.25
CA ILE A 144 3.71 -14.49 4.40
C ILE A 144 2.32 -13.97 4.04
N GLU A 145 2.18 -13.29 2.90
CA GLU A 145 0.89 -12.81 2.39
C GLU A 145 -0.06 -13.98 2.13
N GLY A 146 0.44 -15.05 1.52
CA GLY A 146 -0.30 -16.28 1.29
C GLY A 146 -0.69 -16.99 2.58
N MET A 147 0.20 -17.04 3.58
CA MET A 147 -0.12 -17.61 4.90
C MET A 147 -1.25 -16.84 5.59
N MET A 148 -1.20 -15.50 5.56
CA MET A 148 -2.25 -14.64 6.12
C MET A 148 -3.59 -14.83 5.39
N LEU A 149 -3.57 -14.87 4.06
CA LEU A 149 -4.78 -15.09 3.24
C LEU A 149 -5.42 -16.44 3.54
N MET A 150 -4.64 -17.53 3.55
CA MET A 150 -5.13 -18.88 3.84
C MET A 150 -5.68 -18.98 5.27
N GLY A 151 -4.96 -18.45 6.26
CA GLY A 151 -5.43 -18.41 7.65
C GLY A 151 -6.75 -17.64 7.79
N ALA A 152 -6.86 -16.47 7.17
CA ALA A 152 -8.08 -15.67 7.20
C ALA A 152 -9.28 -16.39 6.54
N ALA A 153 -9.07 -16.98 5.36
CA ALA A 153 -10.14 -17.64 4.61
C ALA A 153 -10.66 -18.89 5.33
N PHE A 154 -9.75 -19.78 5.77
CA PHE A 154 -10.15 -21.01 6.46
C PHE A 154 -10.65 -20.75 7.88
N GLY A 155 -10.05 -19.79 8.60
CA GLY A 155 -10.56 -19.39 9.91
C GLY A 155 -11.99 -18.84 9.85
N PHE A 156 -12.28 -18.01 8.83
CA PHE A 156 -13.63 -17.51 8.60
C PHE A 156 -14.59 -18.63 8.17
N ALA A 157 -14.16 -19.54 7.29
CA ALA A 157 -14.97 -20.69 6.89
C ALA A 157 -15.34 -21.57 8.09
N ILE A 158 -14.37 -21.88 8.97
CA ILE A 158 -14.62 -22.64 10.20
C ILE A 158 -15.62 -21.91 11.11
N PHE A 159 -15.49 -20.59 11.26
CA PHE A 159 -16.46 -19.79 12.00
C PHE A 159 -17.88 -19.91 11.41
N ILE A 160 -18.04 -19.84 10.07
CA ILE A 160 -19.35 -19.96 9.43
C ILE A 160 -20.00 -21.31 9.75
N PHE A 161 -19.26 -22.40 9.69
CA PHE A 161 -19.81 -23.75 9.93
C PHE A 161 -20.03 -24.07 11.41
N THR A 162 -19.21 -23.51 12.31
CA THR A 162 -19.24 -23.84 13.74
C THR A 162 -20.00 -22.82 14.59
N GLY A 163 -20.16 -21.59 14.11
CA GLY A 163 -20.63 -20.45 14.89
C GLY A 163 -19.66 -19.97 15.98
N ASN A 164 -18.50 -20.61 16.17
CA ASN A 164 -17.57 -20.33 17.26
C ASN A 164 -16.30 -19.66 16.74
N ILE A 165 -16.07 -18.40 17.15
CA ILE A 165 -14.90 -17.63 16.70
C ILE A 165 -13.58 -18.26 17.14
N TRP A 166 -13.53 -18.85 18.32
CA TRP A 166 -12.28 -19.40 18.86
C TRP A 166 -11.82 -20.62 18.06
N LEU A 167 -12.78 -21.43 17.58
CA LEU A 167 -12.47 -22.50 16.63
C LEU A 167 -11.98 -21.94 15.29
N GLY A 168 -12.54 -20.82 14.83
CA GLY A 168 -12.03 -20.10 13.66
C GLY A 168 -10.59 -19.61 13.85
N VAL A 169 -10.26 -19.05 15.01
CA VAL A 169 -8.90 -18.59 15.35
C VAL A 169 -7.92 -19.76 15.38
N VAL A 170 -8.26 -20.85 16.08
CA VAL A 170 -7.43 -22.06 16.13
C VAL A 170 -7.23 -22.63 14.73
N GLY A 171 -8.28 -22.70 13.93
CA GLY A 171 -8.22 -23.13 12.54
C GLY A 171 -7.30 -22.26 11.68
N ALA A 172 -7.38 -20.93 11.84
CA ALA A 172 -6.51 -19.98 11.14
C ALA A 172 -5.02 -20.21 11.49
N VAL A 173 -4.71 -20.43 12.77
CA VAL A 173 -3.35 -20.71 13.25
C VAL A 173 -2.82 -22.02 12.65
N ILE A 174 -3.65 -23.08 12.65
CA ILE A 174 -3.27 -24.38 12.09
C ILE A 174 -2.98 -24.25 10.59
N ILE A 175 -3.88 -23.61 9.83
CA ILE A 175 -3.72 -23.44 8.38
C ILE A 175 -2.51 -22.55 8.04
N GLY A 176 -2.32 -21.44 8.77
CA GLY A 176 -1.12 -20.61 8.62
C GLY A 176 0.16 -21.40 8.91
N GLY A 177 0.16 -22.22 9.96
CA GLY A 177 1.25 -23.13 10.30
C GLY A 177 1.51 -24.19 9.24
N MET A 178 0.47 -24.76 8.62
CA MET A 178 0.61 -25.71 7.51
C MET A 178 1.25 -25.05 6.28
N MET A 179 0.87 -23.80 5.97
CA MET A 179 1.48 -23.04 4.87
C MET A 179 2.95 -22.67 5.18
N ALA A 180 3.25 -22.33 6.43
CA ALA A 180 4.63 -22.11 6.89
C ALA A 180 5.47 -23.39 6.81
N LEU A 181 4.90 -24.53 7.18
CA LEU A 181 5.54 -25.83 7.09
C LEU A 181 5.81 -26.20 5.63
N LEU A 182 4.85 -25.98 4.72
CA LEU A 182 5.05 -26.19 3.28
C LEU A 182 6.22 -25.36 2.75
N HIS A 183 6.24 -24.05 3.04
CA HIS A 183 7.33 -23.16 2.61
C HIS A 183 8.69 -23.59 3.22
N GLY A 184 8.69 -23.98 4.49
CA GLY A 184 9.87 -24.49 5.18
C GLY A 184 10.41 -25.78 4.58
N VAL A 185 9.56 -26.76 4.26
CA VAL A 185 9.96 -28.01 3.60
C VAL A 185 10.53 -27.76 2.21
N LEU A 186 9.90 -26.89 1.42
CA LEU A 186 10.41 -26.49 0.10
C LEU A 186 11.79 -25.82 0.20
N SER A 187 11.98 -24.96 1.20
CA SER A 187 13.21 -24.18 1.35
C SER A 187 14.35 -24.97 2.00
N ILE A 188 14.05 -25.81 2.99
CA ILE A 188 15.05 -26.53 3.81
C ILE A 188 15.34 -27.91 3.21
N SER A 189 14.30 -28.73 3.00
CA SER A 189 14.46 -30.11 2.55
C SER A 189 14.76 -30.19 1.06
N PHE A 190 14.02 -29.43 0.25
CA PHE A 190 14.19 -29.42 -1.20
C PHE A 190 15.18 -28.36 -1.71
N ARG A 191 15.70 -27.50 -0.82
CA ARG A 191 16.68 -26.45 -1.14
C ARG A 191 16.26 -25.57 -2.32
N THR A 192 14.97 -25.32 -2.46
CA THR A 192 14.45 -24.41 -3.47
C THR A 192 14.77 -22.96 -3.10
N ASP A 193 14.85 -22.10 -4.11
CA ASP A 193 14.98 -20.67 -3.87
C ASP A 193 13.75 -20.16 -3.11
N GLN A 194 13.99 -19.48 -1.98
CA GLN A 194 12.95 -19.02 -1.07
C GLN A 194 12.03 -17.96 -1.70
N ILE A 195 12.53 -17.19 -2.67
CA ILE A 195 11.73 -16.25 -3.45
C ILE A 195 10.77 -17.02 -4.37
N ILE A 196 11.26 -18.08 -5.03
CA ILE A 196 10.42 -18.91 -5.92
C ILE A 196 9.38 -19.70 -5.11
N SER A 197 9.80 -20.39 -4.04
CA SER A 197 8.87 -21.08 -3.14
C SER A 197 7.83 -20.12 -2.55
N GLY A 198 8.27 -18.95 -2.10
CA GLY A 198 7.40 -17.96 -1.48
C GLY A 198 6.34 -17.41 -2.44
N THR A 199 6.76 -17.06 -3.67
CA THR A 199 5.84 -16.58 -4.71
C THR A 199 4.82 -17.64 -5.12
N VAL A 200 5.22 -18.91 -5.25
CA VAL A 200 4.30 -20.02 -5.53
C VAL A 200 3.27 -20.18 -4.41
N VAL A 201 3.69 -20.11 -3.15
CA VAL A 201 2.78 -20.20 -1.99
C VAL A 201 1.78 -19.04 -1.98
N ASN A 202 2.20 -17.81 -2.31
CA ASN A 202 1.31 -16.66 -2.42
C ASN A 202 0.29 -16.83 -3.57
N ILE A 203 0.73 -17.29 -4.74
CA ILE A 203 -0.16 -17.55 -5.90
C ILE A 203 -1.18 -18.64 -5.56
N LEU A 204 -0.74 -19.74 -4.93
CA LEU A 204 -1.60 -20.82 -4.47
C LEU A 204 -2.67 -20.29 -3.50
N ALA A 205 -2.26 -19.47 -2.53
CA ALA A 205 -3.17 -18.87 -1.57
C ALA A 205 -4.21 -17.98 -2.27
N ILE A 206 -3.82 -17.13 -3.21
CA ILE A 206 -4.75 -16.29 -3.99
C ILE A 206 -5.78 -17.17 -4.72
N GLY A 207 -5.33 -18.25 -5.36
CA GLY A 207 -6.20 -19.18 -6.09
C GLY A 207 -7.22 -19.88 -5.18
N ILE A 208 -6.74 -20.52 -4.11
CA ILE A 208 -7.59 -21.28 -3.17
C ILE A 208 -8.55 -20.35 -2.45
N THR A 209 -8.07 -19.26 -1.87
CA THR A 209 -8.92 -18.32 -1.11
C THR A 209 -9.94 -17.64 -2.01
N GLY A 210 -9.57 -17.32 -3.26
CA GLY A 210 -10.49 -16.80 -4.25
C GLY A 210 -11.61 -17.79 -4.61
N TYR A 211 -11.28 -19.07 -4.76
CA TYR A 211 -12.28 -20.14 -4.99
C TYR A 211 -13.18 -20.32 -3.76
N LEU A 212 -12.61 -20.47 -2.57
CA LEU A 212 -13.35 -20.61 -1.32
C LEU A 212 -14.30 -19.43 -1.10
N ARG A 213 -13.83 -18.22 -1.38
CA ARG A 213 -14.65 -17.02 -1.25
C ARG A 213 -15.92 -17.11 -2.10
N ARG A 214 -15.77 -17.51 -3.37
CA ARG A 214 -16.89 -17.61 -4.31
C ARG A 214 -17.86 -18.73 -3.98
N GLN A 215 -17.36 -19.87 -3.51
CA GLN A 215 -18.18 -21.07 -3.34
C GLN A 215 -18.82 -21.18 -1.95
N TYR A 216 -18.14 -20.76 -0.90
CA TYR A 216 -18.54 -21.06 0.48
C TYR A 216 -18.74 -19.84 1.38
N ILE A 217 -18.11 -18.70 1.07
CA ILE A 217 -18.12 -17.52 1.94
C ILE A 217 -19.17 -16.50 1.50
N VAL A 218 -19.32 -16.30 0.19
CA VAL A 218 -20.36 -15.42 -0.35
C VAL A 218 -21.61 -16.25 -0.61
N VAL A 219 -22.56 -16.21 0.33
CA VAL A 219 -23.88 -16.82 0.14
C VAL A 219 -24.67 -15.95 -0.86
N GLU A 220 -25.37 -16.60 -1.81
CA GLU A 220 -26.30 -15.95 -2.74
C GLU A 220 -27.33 -15.13 -1.94
N GLY A 221 -27.21 -13.80 -1.96
CA GLY A 221 -28.06 -12.90 -1.16
C GLY A 221 -27.43 -11.56 -0.79
N GLY A 222 -26.12 -11.36 -0.98
CA GLY A 222 -25.47 -10.05 -0.83
C GLY A 222 -25.33 -9.53 0.61
N GLY A 223 -25.79 -10.29 1.61
CA GLY A 223 -25.54 -10.01 3.02
C GLY A 223 -24.07 -10.21 3.36
N ARG A 224 -23.40 -9.16 3.86
CA ARG A 224 -22.05 -9.28 4.42
C ARG A 224 -22.18 -10.02 5.76
N VAL A 225 -22.02 -11.35 5.76
CA VAL A 225 -21.78 -12.08 7.00
C VAL A 225 -20.47 -11.54 7.56
N THR A 226 -20.55 -10.82 8.67
CA THR A 226 -19.40 -10.23 9.34
C THR A 226 -19.22 -10.91 10.68
N LEU A 227 -17.98 -10.94 11.18
CA LEU A 227 -17.74 -11.39 12.54
C LEU A 227 -18.52 -10.49 13.51
N PRO A 228 -19.10 -11.05 14.60
CA PRO A 228 -19.72 -10.26 15.65
C PRO A 228 -18.75 -9.19 16.17
N SER A 229 -19.26 -8.04 16.58
CA SER A 229 -18.42 -7.04 17.24
C SER A 229 -17.86 -7.61 18.55
N LEU A 230 -16.68 -7.16 18.96
CA LEU A 230 -16.05 -7.63 20.20
C LEU A 230 -16.97 -7.44 21.43
N SER A 231 -17.77 -6.38 21.43
CA SER A 231 -18.80 -6.09 22.44
C SER A 231 -19.95 -7.11 22.49
N ALA A 232 -20.21 -7.82 21.39
CA ALA A 232 -21.18 -8.91 21.34
C ALA A 232 -20.55 -10.27 21.74
N MET A 233 -19.25 -10.28 22.01
CA MET A 233 -18.45 -11.50 22.17
C MET A 233 -17.94 -11.71 23.61
N ILE A 234 -17.82 -10.62 24.37
CA ILE A 234 -17.46 -10.63 25.79
C ILE A 234 -18.64 -9.97 26.53
N PRO A 235 -19.34 -10.68 27.44
CA PRO A 235 -20.45 -10.14 28.22
C PRO A 235 -20.02 -9.02 29.18
#